data_AF-A0A530CI22-F1
#
_entry.id   AF-A0A530CI22-F1
#
_cell.length_a   1.000
_cell.length_b   1.000
_cell.length_c   1.000
_cell.angle_alpha   90.00
_cell.angle_beta   90.00
_cell.angle_gamma   90.00
#
_symmetry.space_group_name_H-M   'P 1'
#
loop_
_entity.id
_entity.type
_entity.pdbx_description
1 polymer ?
#
loop_
_entity_poly.entity_id
_entity_poly.type
_entity_poly.pdbx_seq_one_letter_code
_entity_poly.pdbx_strand_id
1 'polypeptide(L)'
;MSSPGEQPFLVVSGEFGVNEPLSGFSNAVASSGARVIVFNSPGGNVGTAIQLGRMIRAAGLDTLQVRQLQCASACSLAFLGGVRRVAETGSIGVHRASFDTSGGMSADEAVDQIQAGTAQVMAYMTEMGVDPKLMQVALSYDRSDMRYLSASEMADLRVTNVAMSPPAVDTSQLPITPNTAPAPTVDANAKQLESAAVTFIKGLIQHHGDNAELALAQVQASYAPTVEYYGKWTDLSSIIQDKRTYFLRWPERGYSVRDSSVMVTCANDRCMVSGIYDWVVRSLPRHKQAKGVANFSYTISVGPNPKIIAETGKVQR
;
A
#
# COMPACT_ATOMS: atom_id res chain seq x y z
N MET A 1 31.61 1.89 -24.29
CA MET A 1 30.49 1.24 -25.02
C MET A 1 29.48 0.82 -23.96
N SER A 2 28.40 1.59 -23.81
CA SER A 2 27.38 1.38 -22.78
C SER A 2 26.41 0.29 -23.22
N SER A 3 26.10 -0.64 -22.32
CA SER A 3 25.17 -1.74 -22.56
C SER A 3 23.76 -1.19 -22.88
N PRO A 4 23.05 -1.70 -23.90
CA PRO A 4 21.69 -1.29 -24.19
C PRO A 4 20.74 -1.94 -23.17
N GLY A 5 20.28 -1.20 -22.16
CA GLY A 5 19.23 -1.69 -21.27
C GLY A 5 18.99 -0.93 -19.96
N GLU A 6 19.98 -0.28 -19.37
CA GLU A 6 19.79 0.48 -18.12
C GLU A 6 19.47 1.94 -18.45
N GLN A 7 18.20 2.32 -18.37
CA GLN A 7 17.87 3.75 -18.31
C GLN A 7 18.37 4.28 -16.96
N PRO A 8 19.25 5.30 -16.95
CA PRO A 8 19.71 5.88 -15.69
C PRO A 8 18.50 6.43 -14.93
N PHE A 9 18.39 6.02 -13.67
CA PHE A 9 17.40 6.54 -12.73
C PHE A 9 18.11 7.31 -11.62
N LEU A 10 17.44 8.31 -11.06
CA LEU A 10 17.89 9.01 -9.88
C LEU A 10 16.98 8.70 -8.71
N VAL A 11 17.57 8.48 -7.54
CA VAL A 11 16.82 8.31 -6.29
C VAL A 11 16.86 9.63 -5.53
N VAL A 12 15.69 10.24 -5.32
CA VAL A 12 15.52 11.39 -4.44
C VAL A 12 15.29 10.87 -3.02
N SER A 13 16.20 11.20 -2.10
CA SER A 13 16.20 10.65 -0.74
C SER A 13 16.23 11.75 0.31
N GLY A 14 15.66 11.46 1.48
CA GLY A 14 15.65 12.38 2.63
C GLY A 14 14.39 13.24 2.73
N GLU A 15 14.37 14.09 3.76
CA GLU A 15 13.25 15.01 4.03
C GLU A 15 13.35 16.28 3.18
N PHE A 16 12.22 16.81 2.72
CA PHE A 16 12.17 18.08 2.00
C PHE A 16 12.19 19.27 2.96
N GLY A 17 13.28 20.04 2.96
CA GLY A 17 13.41 21.23 3.79
C GLY A 17 12.53 22.40 3.33
N VAL A 18 12.21 23.30 4.26
CA VAL A 18 11.56 24.59 3.95
C VAL A 18 12.54 25.44 3.13
N ASN A 19 12.12 25.90 1.94
CA ASN A 19 12.95 26.72 1.04
C ASN A 19 14.29 26.08 0.66
N GLU A 20 14.37 24.75 0.67
CA GLU A 20 15.58 24.03 0.27
C GLU A 20 15.91 24.31 -1.21
N PRO A 21 17.17 24.65 -1.55
CA PRO A 21 17.55 24.89 -2.94
C PRO A 21 17.57 23.58 -3.75
N LEU A 22 16.71 23.49 -4.77
CA LEU A 22 16.60 22.32 -5.65
C LEU A 22 17.62 22.31 -6.82
N SER A 23 18.64 23.16 -6.79
CA SER A 23 19.68 23.20 -7.83
C SER A 23 20.48 21.91 -7.91
N GLY A 24 20.64 21.20 -6.78
CA GLY A 24 21.25 19.87 -6.73
C GLY A 24 20.49 18.84 -7.58
N PHE A 25 19.17 18.88 -7.57
CA PHE A 25 18.33 18.03 -8.41
C PHE A 25 18.54 18.32 -9.91
N SER A 26 18.46 19.59 -10.32
CA SER A 26 18.68 19.97 -11.73
C SER A 26 20.06 19.56 -12.24
N ASN A 27 21.10 19.75 -11.43
CA ASN A 27 22.46 19.37 -11.78
C ASN A 27 22.63 17.85 -11.89
N ALA A 28 22.01 17.08 -10.99
CA ALA A 28 22.01 15.63 -11.03
C ALA A 28 21.29 15.10 -12.29
N VAL A 29 20.14 15.67 -12.65
CA VAL A 29 19.41 15.30 -13.88
C VAL A 29 20.25 15.60 -15.12
N ALA A 30 20.81 16.81 -15.22
CA ALA A 30 21.61 17.23 -16.36
C ALA A 30 22.90 16.40 -16.53
N SER A 31 23.56 16.03 -15.43
CA SER A 31 24.82 15.29 -15.47
C SER A 31 24.64 13.77 -15.67
N SER A 32 23.54 13.19 -15.18
CA SER A 32 23.28 11.75 -15.28
C SER A 32 22.56 11.34 -16.55
N GLY A 33 21.83 12.26 -17.19
CA GLY A 33 20.92 11.94 -18.30
C GLY A 33 19.73 11.08 -17.87
N ALA A 34 19.41 11.05 -16.57
CA ALA A 34 18.34 10.22 -16.03
C ALA A 34 16.98 10.55 -16.64
N ARG A 35 16.17 9.52 -16.84
CA ARG A 35 14.80 9.62 -17.38
C ARG A 35 13.73 9.24 -16.38
N VAL A 36 14.10 8.55 -15.31
CA VAL A 36 13.20 8.05 -14.28
C VAL A 36 13.67 8.55 -12.91
N ILE A 37 12.73 9.05 -12.12
CA ILE A 37 12.94 9.43 -10.72
C ILE A 37 12.26 8.40 -9.81
N VAL A 38 13.00 7.96 -8.80
CA VAL A 38 12.54 7.05 -7.73
C VAL A 38 12.66 7.79 -6.40
N PHE A 39 11.79 7.52 -5.44
CA PHE A 39 11.80 8.21 -4.16
C PHE A 39 12.09 7.29 -2.98
N ASN A 40 12.92 7.79 -2.06
CA ASN A 40 13.14 7.25 -0.73
C ASN A 40 13.06 8.38 0.30
N SER A 41 11.86 8.96 0.45
CA SER A 41 11.59 10.16 1.24
C SER A 41 10.38 9.98 2.17
N PRO A 42 10.50 10.40 3.45
CA PRO A 42 9.37 10.50 4.35
C PRO A 42 8.43 11.68 4.05
N GLY A 43 8.78 12.55 3.09
CA GLY A 43 8.08 13.80 2.82
C GLY A 43 8.82 14.99 3.43
N GLY A 44 8.08 15.94 3.99
CA GLY A 44 8.61 17.21 4.50
C GLY A 44 7.75 18.39 4.06
N ASN A 45 8.39 19.49 3.66
CA ASN A 45 7.69 20.70 3.21
C ASN A 45 6.89 20.49 1.92
N VAL A 46 5.60 20.81 1.97
CA VAL A 46 4.65 20.69 0.85
C VAL A 46 5.04 21.59 -0.33
N GLY A 47 5.46 22.82 -0.08
CA GLY A 47 5.87 23.78 -1.12
C GLY A 47 7.08 23.29 -1.90
N THR A 48 8.12 22.82 -1.19
CA THR A 48 9.32 22.24 -1.79
C THR A 48 8.99 21.00 -2.62
N ALA A 49 8.12 20.11 -2.13
CA ALA A 49 7.68 18.93 -2.88
C ALA A 49 6.93 19.28 -4.18
N ILE A 50 6.04 20.26 -4.12
CA ILE A 50 5.32 20.76 -5.31
C ILE A 50 6.30 21.37 -6.31
N GLN A 51 7.27 22.16 -5.85
CA GLN A 51 8.29 22.75 -6.72
C GLN A 51 9.12 21.66 -7.40
N LEU A 52 9.57 20.66 -6.65
CA LEU A 52 10.29 19.50 -7.19
C LEU A 52 9.44 18.74 -8.22
N GLY A 53 8.17 18.48 -7.92
CA GLY A 53 7.25 17.82 -8.84
C GLY A 53 7.05 18.61 -10.15
N ARG A 54 6.97 19.95 -10.09
CA ARG A 54 6.93 20.79 -11.31
C ARG A 54 8.22 20.71 -12.12
N MET A 55 9.37 20.67 -11.45
CA MET A 55 10.67 20.50 -12.13
C MET A 55 10.77 19.14 -12.82
N ILE A 56 10.30 18.06 -12.17
CA ILE A 56 10.19 16.72 -12.75
C ILE A 56 9.33 16.75 -14.02
N ARG A 57 8.15 17.38 -13.95
CA ARG A 57 7.24 17.52 -15.10
C ARG A 57 7.86 18.32 -16.24
N ALA A 58 8.46 19.48 -15.93
CA ALA A 58 9.06 20.37 -16.92
C ALA A 58 10.27 19.73 -17.62
N ALA A 59 11.02 18.88 -16.92
CA ALA A 59 12.13 18.11 -17.48
C ALA A 59 11.68 16.87 -18.29
N GLY A 60 10.37 16.56 -18.33
CA GLY A 60 9.84 15.42 -19.07
C GLY A 60 10.23 14.06 -18.47
N LEU A 61 10.45 14.01 -17.15
CA LEU A 61 10.89 12.81 -16.43
C LEU A 61 9.70 11.94 -16.01
N ASP A 62 9.94 10.64 -15.95
CA ASP A 62 9.00 9.66 -15.41
C ASP A 62 9.24 9.45 -13.92
N THR A 63 8.22 8.97 -13.19
CA THR A 63 8.36 8.57 -11.79
C THR A 63 7.99 7.11 -11.59
N LEU A 64 8.83 6.40 -10.83
CA LEU A 64 8.63 5.01 -10.45
C LEU A 64 8.73 4.89 -8.93
N GLN A 65 7.73 4.28 -8.31
CA GLN A 65 7.80 3.94 -6.89
C GLN A 65 7.67 2.44 -6.65
N VAL A 66 8.57 1.90 -5.84
CA VAL A 66 8.60 0.50 -5.43
C VAL A 66 8.44 0.41 -3.91
N ARG A 67 7.87 -0.67 -3.38
CA ARG A 67 7.54 -0.80 -1.93
C ARG A 67 8.77 -0.87 -1.04
N GLN A 68 9.95 -1.21 -1.57
CA GLN A 68 11.20 -1.25 -0.83
C GLN A 68 11.72 0.14 -0.47
N LEU A 69 11.23 1.19 -1.15
CA LEU A 69 11.63 2.57 -0.92
C LEU A 69 10.43 3.38 -0.43
N GLN A 70 10.69 4.35 0.45
CA GLN A 70 9.62 5.12 1.07
C GLN A 70 9.20 6.30 0.17
N CYS A 71 7.90 6.51 0.01
CA CYS A 71 7.37 7.78 -0.45
C CYS A 71 6.09 8.10 0.31
N ALA A 72 6.22 8.96 1.32
CA ALA A 72 5.14 9.31 2.24
C ALA A 72 4.88 10.82 2.24
N SER A 73 3.67 11.22 2.63
CA SER A 73 3.32 12.62 2.86
C SER A 73 3.61 13.49 1.62
N ALA A 74 4.32 14.61 1.78
CA ALA A 74 4.72 15.51 0.70
C ALA A 74 5.51 14.82 -0.43
N CYS A 75 6.20 13.69 -0.18
CA CYS A 75 6.83 12.90 -1.25
C CYS A 75 5.83 12.49 -2.34
N SER A 76 4.60 12.13 -1.93
CA SER A 76 3.56 11.74 -2.87
C SER A 76 3.29 12.86 -3.88
N LEU A 77 3.35 14.13 -3.48
CA LEU A 77 3.17 15.28 -4.37
C LEU A 77 4.31 15.41 -5.37
N ALA A 78 5.57 15.26 -4.96
CA ALA A 78 6.70 15.27 -5.89
C ALA A 78 6.59 14.13 -6.92
N PHE A 79 6.12 12.95 -6.51
CA PHE A 79 5.87 11.81 -7.39
C PHE A 79 4.83 12.10 -8.48
N LEU A 80 3.81 12.93 -8.21
CA LEU A 80 2.79 13.31 -9.21
C LEU A 80 3.36 14.13 -10.38
N GLY A 81 4.56 14.69 -10.22
CA GLY A 81 5.30 15.40 -11.26
C GLY A 81 5.61 14.56 -12.50
N GLY A 82 5.70 13.23 -12.36
CA GLY A 82 6.08 12.34 -13.47
C GLY A 82 5.15 12.46 -14.68
N VAL A 83 5.73 12.35 -15.88
CA VAL A 83 4.97 12.24 -17.15
C VAL A 83 4.30 10.88 -17.21
N ARG A 84 5.08 9.80 -17.09
CA ARG A 84 4.59 8.45 -16.78
C ARG A 84 4.85 8.15 -15.31
N ARG A 85 3.82 7.62 -14.64
CA ARG A 85 3.78 7.39 -13.20
C ARG A 85 3.42 5.95 -12.94
N VAL A 86 4.38 5.20 -12.43
CA VAL A 86 4.26 3.77 -12.09
C VAL A 86 4.53 3.62 -10.60
N ALA A 87 3.67 2.90 -9.89
CA ALA A 87 3.86 2.64 -8.47
C ALA A 87 3.38 1.23 -8.11
N GLU A 88 4.14 0.54 -7.28
CA GLU A 88 3.71 -0.71 -6.67
C GLU A 88 2.57 -0.47 -5.67
N THR A 89 1.72 -1.47 -5.47
CA THR A 89 0.61 -1.37 -4.51
C THR A 89 1.11 -1.00 -3.12
N GLY A 90 0.55 0.04 -2.50
CA GLY A 90 0.91 0.46 -1.15
C GLY A 90 2.27 1.15 -1.04
N SER A 91 2.90 1.57 -2.14
CA SER A 91 4.18 2.27 -2.11
C SER A 91 4.06 3.80 -1.98
N ILE A 92 2.86 4.35 -2.09
CA ILE A 92 2.56 5.79 -1.97
C ILE A 92 1.72 6.03 -0.73
N GLY A 93 2.28 6.77 0.23
CA GLY A 93 1.62 7.16 1.48
C GLY A 93 1.10 8.59 1.44
N VAL A 94 -0.16 8.78 1.83
CA VAL A 94 -0.84 10.09 1.94
C VAL A 94 -1.42 10.27 3.35
N HIS A 95 -1.50 11.51 3.80
CA HIS A 95 -2.19 11.92 5.02
C HIS A 95 -2.45 13.44 4.97
N ARG A 96 -3.18 14.00 5.95
CA ARG A 96 -3.46 15.43 5.95
C ARG A 96 -2.15 16.24 6.01
N ALA A 97 -2.00 17.20 5.09
CA ALA A 97 -0.88 18.12 5.12
C ALA A 97 -0.93 18.96 6.40
N SER A 98 0.20 19.07 7.10
CA SER A 98 0.36 20.01 8.20
C SER A 98 0.89 21.34 7.65
N PHE A 99 0.06 22.37 7.66
CA PHE A 99 0.54 23.74 7.43
C PHE A 99 1.06 24.29 8.76
N ASP A 100 2.27 24.84 8.72
CA ASP A 100 2.88 25.45 9.90
C ASP A 100 2.19 26.79 10.17
N THR A 101 1.43 26.83 11.25
CA THR A 101 0.77 28.03 11.77
C THR A 101 1.53 28.62 12.97
N SER A 102 2.79 28.18 13.19
CA SER A 102 3.60 28.70 14.28
C SER A 102 4.19 30.05 13.89
N GLY A 103 3.75 31.11 14.58
CA GLY A 103 4.22 32.45 14.27
C GLY A 103 3.42 33.60 14.88
N GLY A 104 2.80 33.42 16.06
CA GLY A 104 1.99 34.48 16.67
C GLY A 104 0.79 34.93 15.83
N MET A 105 0.40 34.10 14.84
CA MET A 105 -0.71 34.35 13.94
C MET A 105 -2.03 34.38 14.72
N SER A 106 -2.91 35.28 14.32
CA SER A 106 -4.31 35.24 14.70
C SER A 106 -4.99 33.97 14.16
N ALA A 107 -6.14 33.62 14.75
CA ALA A 107 -6.93 32.48 14.28
C ALA A 107 -7.35 32.64 12.81
N ASP A 108 -7.66 33.86 12.38
CA ASP A 108 -8.08 34.17 11.01
C ASP A 108 -6.91 33.98 10.03
N GLU A 109 -5.71 34.47 10.37
CA GLU A 109 -4.51 34.26 9.54
C GLU A 109 -4.13 32.79 9.41
N ALA A 110 -4.30 31.99 10.48
CA ALA A 110 -4.06 30.55 10.45
C ALA A 110 -5.08 29.83 9.55
N VAL A 111 -6.36 30.22 9.58
CA VAL A 111 -7.40 29.69 8.69
C VAL A 111 -7.10 30.04 7.24
N ASP A 112 -6.77 31.29 6.94
CA ASP A 112 -6.43 31.77 5.60
C ASP A 112 -5.24 30.99 5.02
N GLN A 113 -4.21 30.74 5.83
CA GLN A 113 -3.04 29.96 5.39
C GLN A 113 -3.38 28.49 5.10
N ILE A 114 -4.21 27.85 5.92
CA ILE A 114 -4.66 26.47 5.68
C ILE A 114 -5.50 26.39 4.40
N GLN A 115 -6.39 27.36 4.18
CA GLN A 115 -7.22 27.42 2.97
C GLN A 115 -6.36 27.63 1.73
N ALA A 116 -5.43 28.59 1.77
CA ALA A 116 -4.50 28.86 0.67
C ALA A 116 -3.62 27.64 0.35
N GLY A 117 -3.06 26.99 1.37
CA GLY A 117 -2.26 25.78 1.19
C GLY A 117 -3.07 24.60 0.62
N THR A 118 -4.30 24.42 1.09
CA THR A 118 -5.22 23.38 0.56
C THR A 118 -5.56 23.64 -0.91
N ALA A 119 -5.90 24.89 -1.25
CA ALA A 119 -6.18 25.29 -2.62
C ALA A 119 -4.96 25.09 -3.54
N GLN A 120 -3.75 25.41 -3.05
CA GLN A 120 -2.51 25.20 -3.79
C GLN A 120 -2.27 23.72 -4.11
N VAL A 121 -2.49 22.83 -3.15
CA VAL A 121 -2.34 21.37 -3.36
C VAL A 121 -3.39 20.85 -4.35
N MET A 122 -4.64 21.27 -4.24
CA MET A 122 -5.71 20.87 -5.19
C MET A 122 -5.43 21.37 -6.61
N ALA A 123 -4.96 22.62 -6.75
CA ALA A 123 -4.56 23.18 -8.03
C ALA A 123 -3.39 22.38 -8.64
N TYR A 124 -2.39 22.03 -7.82
CA TYR A 124 -1.26 21.21 -8.26
C TYR A 124 -1.66 19.79 -8.67
N MET A 125 -2.55 19.11 -7.92
CA MET A 125 -3.08 17.80 -8.32
C MET A 125 -3.77 17.88 -9.69
N THR A 126 -4.58 18.91 -9.90
CA THR A 126 -5.25 19.16 -11.18
C THR A 126 -4.23 19.41 -12.30
N GLU A 127 -3.23 20.26 -12.05
CA GLU A 127 -2.10 20.55 -12.96
C GLU A 127 -1.36 19.27 -13.39
N MET A 128 -1.19 18.30 -12.47
CA MET A 128 -0.53 17.02 -12.74
C MET A 128 -1.43 15.96 -13.38
N GLY A 129 -2.74 16.22 -13.49
CA GLY A 129 -3.73 15.29 -14.06
C GLY A 129 -4.24 14.23 -13.07
N VAL A 130 -4.14 14.51 -11.78
CA VAL A 130 -4.62 13.67 -10.66
C VAL A 130 -6.04 14.09 -10.28
N ASP A 131 -6.87 13.16 -9.83
CA ASP A 131 -8.19 13.50 -9.30
C ASP A 131 -8.04 14.21 -7.94
N PRO A 132 -8.55 15.46 -7.76
CA PRO A 132 -8.48 16.16 -6.49
C PRO A 132 -9.17 15.44 -5.32
N LYS A 133 -10.00 14.41 -5.57
CA LYS A 133 -10.52 13.51 -4.52
C LYS A 133 -9.41 12.80 -3.75
N LEU A 134 -8.20 12.70 -4.29
CA LEU A 134 -7.03 12.24 -3.52
C LEU A 134 -6.81 13.09 -2.26
N MET A 135 -7.10 14.39 -2.33
CA MET A 135 -7.04 15.27 -1.16
C MET A 135 -8.06 14.86 -0.09
N GLN A 136 -9.27 14.45 -0.47
CA GLN A 136 -10.27 13.96 0.48
C GLN A 136 -9.80 12.67 1.16
N VAL A 137 -9.18 11.77 0.39
CA VAL A 137 -8.54 10.56 0.93
C VAL A 137 -7.41 10.91 1.89
N ALA A 138 -6.63 11.95 1.63
CA ALA A 138 -5.57 12.38 2.54
C ALA A 138 -6.13 13.04 3.82
N LEU A 139 -7.18 13.87 3.68
CA LEU A 139 -7.79 14.63 4.78
C LEU A 139 -8.63 13.78 5.74
N SER A 140 -9.11 12.61 5.31
CA SER A 140 -9.88 11.70 6.17
C SER A 140 -9.04 11.01 7.26
N TYR A 141 -7.71 11.20 7.26
CA TYR A 141 -6.76 10.66 8.25
C TYR A 141 -6.07 11.78 9.03
N ASP A 142 -5.65 11.52 10.28
CA ASP A 142 -4.95 12.51 11.12
C ASP A 142 -3.54 12.86 10.64
N ARG A 143 -2.94 13.95 11.17
CA ARG A 143 -1.53 14.30 10.89
C ARG A 143 -0.59 13.15 11.27
N SER A 144 -0.96 12.34 12.27
CA SER A 144 -0.20 11.18 12.73
C SER A 144 -0.50 9.87 11.99
N ASP A 145 -1.53 9.83 11.15
CA ASP A 145 -2.01 8.59 10.53
C ASP A 145 -1.72 8.60 9.04
N MET A 146 -1.03 7.57 8.54
CA MET A 146 -0.65 7.48 7.14
C MET A 146 -1.43 6.41 6.40
N ARG A 147 -2.03 6.77 5.27
CA ARG A 147 -2.76 5.87 4.38
C ARG A 147 -1.92 5.55 3.14
N TYR A 148 -1.64 4.27 2.90
CA TYR A 148 -0.88 3.83 1.72
C TYR A 148 -1.78 3.29 0.62
N LEU A 149 -1.83 3.95 -0.54
CA LEU A 149 -2.82 3.70 -1.60
C LEU A 149 -2.69 2.31 -2.23
N SER A 150 -3.83 1.66 -2.48
CA SER A 150 -3.89 0.42 -3.29
C SER A 150 -3.68 0.70 -4.78
N ALA A 151 -3.38 -0.33 -5.59
CA ALA A 151 -3.27 -0.16 -7.04
C ALA A 151 -4.56 0.37 -7.69
N SER A 152 -5.73 -0.10 -7.24
CA SER A 152 -7.02 0.39 -7.75
C SER A 152 -7.25 1.86 -7.39
N GLU A 153 -6.98 2.26 -6.15
CA GLU A 153 -7.08 3.67 -5.75
C GLU A 153 -6.11 4.56 -6.53
N MET A 154 -4.88 4.09 -6.77
CA MET A 154 -3.91 4.84 -7.56
C MET A 154 -4.33 4.98 -9.03
N ALA A 155 -5.01 3.97 -9.59
CA ALA A 155 -5.55 4.06 -10.94
C ALA A 155 -6.78 4.97 -11.00
N ASP A 156 -7.76 4.77 -10.11
CA ASP A 156 -9.03 5.51 -10.05
C ASP A 156 -8.80 7.02 -9.81
N LEU A 157 -7.87 7.34 -8.90
CA LEU A 157 -7.50 8.72 -8.58
C LEU A 157 -6.44 9.28 -9.53
N ARG A 158 -6.00 8.51 -10.54
CA ARG A 158 -4.97 8.88 -11.51
C ARG A 158 -3.65 9.30 -10.87
N VAL A 159 -3.26 8.64 -9.76
CA VAL A 159 -1.93 8.72 -9.15
C VAL A 159 -0.90 7.99 -10.02
N THR A 160 -1.27 6.82 -10.56
CA THR A 160 -0.55 6.14 -11.63
C THR A 160 -1.29 6.32 -12.95
N ASN A 161 -0.56 6.45 -14.06
CA ASN A 161 -1.14 6.66 -15.39
C ASN A 161 -0.58 5.71 -16.46
N VAL A 162 0.19 4.70 -16.05
CA VAL A 162 0.66 3.61 -16.91
C VAL A 162 0.36 2.27 -16.22
N ALA A 163 -0.20 1.33 -16.97
CA ALA A 163 -0.38 -0.04 -16.50
C ALA A 163 0.98 -0.76 -16.43
N MET A 164 1.28 -1.46 -15.33
CA MET A 164 2.41 -2.39 -15.27
C MET A 164 2.10 -3.59 -16.18
N SER A 165 2.51 -3.54 -17.45
CA SER A 165 2.59 -4.73 -18.29
C SER A 165 3.86 -5.52 -17.92
N PRO A 166 3.79 -6.84 -17.69
CA PRO A 166 4.98 -7.68 -17.68
C PRO A 166 5.64 -7.59 -19.07
N PRO A 167 6.98 -7.58 -19.18
CA PRO A 167 7.63 -7.60 -20.49
C PRO A 167 7.23 -8.88 -21.21
N ALA A 168 6.64 -8.73 -22.39
CA ALA A 168 6.37 -9.84 -23.30
C ALA A 168 7.72 -10.43 -23.71
N VAL A 169 7.97 -11.68 -23.29
CA VAL A 169 9.11 -12.45 -23.79
C VAL A 169 8.80 -12.80 -25.23
N ASP A 170 9.55 -12.22 -26.16
CA ASP A 170 9.51 -12.56 -27.58
C ASP A 170 10.08 -13.97 -27.77
N THR A 171 9.20 -14.94 -28.01
CA THR A 171 9.54 -16.35 -28.20
C THR A 171 9.95 -16.70 -29.65
N SER A 172 10.27 -15.71 -30.49
CA SER A 172 10.48 -15.92 -31.94
C SER A 172 11.76 -16.68 -32.34
N GLN A 173 12.55 -17.24 -31.41
CA GLN A 173 13.83 -17.91 -31.74
C GLN A 173 14.11 -19.22 -30.99
N LEU A 174 13.14 -20.12 -30.83
CA LEU A 174 13.43 -21.51 -30.45
C LEU A 174 13.11 -22.49 -31.60
N PRO A 175 14.03 -23.40 -31.97
CA PRO A 175 13.84 -24.33 -33.07
C PRO A 175 12.64 -25.26 -32.89
N ILE A 176 11.87 -25.37 -33.97
CA ILE A 176 10.68 -26.20 -34.10
C ILE A 176 11.12 -27.66 -34.21
N THR A 177 10.65 -28.52 -33.30
CA THR A 177 10.52 -29.96 -33.57
C THR A 177 9.04 -30.32 -33.72
N PRO A 178 8.65 -31.24 -34.63
CA PRO A 178 7.26 -31.40 -35.04
C PRO A 178 6.48 -32.40 -34.17
N ASN A 179 5.25 -31.99 -33.81
CA ASN A 179 4.04 -32.76 -33.46
C ASN A 179 4.14 -33.85 -32.36
N THR A 180 3.28 -33.87 -31.33
CA THR A 180 1.85 -34.22 -31.45
C THR A 180 1.04 -33.82 -30.19
N ALA A 181 -0.01 -32.98 -30.37
CA ALA A 181 -1.30 -32.87 -29.63
C ALA A 181 -1.33 -32.63 -28.07
N PRO A 182 -2.45 -32.15 -27.45
CA PRO A 182 -2.43 -30.93 -26.62
C PRO A 182 -2.60 -31.12 -25.09
N ALA A 183 -1.87 -30.26 -24.34
CA ALA A 183 -2.05 -29.68 -22.99
C ALA A 183 -2.49 -30.52 -21.77
N PRO A 184 -2.08 -30.07 -20.57
CA PRO A 184 -3.12 -29.79 -19.58
C PRO A 184 -3.00 -28.37 -18.98
N THR A 185 -4.15 -27.69 -18.93
CA THR A 185 -4.41 -26.31 -18.48
C THR A 185 -4.53 -26.15 -16.95
N VAL A 186 -4.02 -27.11 -16.17
CA VAL A 186 -4.27 -27.18 -14.71
C VAL A 186 -3.41 -26.20 -13.91
N ASP A 187 -2.17 -25.94 -14.35
CA ASP A 187 -1.19 -25.17 -13.57
C ASP A 187 -1.47 -23.66 -13.50
N ALA A 188 -2.16 -23.10 -14.50
CA ALA A 188 -2.52 -21.68 -14.49
C ALA A 188 -3.66 -21.38 -13.51
N ASN A 189 -4.67 -22.25 -13.46
CA ASN A 189 -5.82 -22.10 -12.56
C ASN A 189 -5.41 -22.31 -11.09
N ALA A 190 -4.51 -23.26 -10.81
CA ALA A 190 -4.02 -23.52 -9.45
C ALA A 190 -3.27 -22.31 -8.87
N LYS A 191 -2.35 -21.72 -9.64
CA LYS A 191 -1.57 -20.53 -9.19
C LYS A 191 -2.43 -19.29 -8.99
N GLN A 192 -3.46 -19.10 -9.82
CA GLN A 192 -4.41 -18.00 -9.66
C GLN A 192 -5.22 -18.15 -8.37
N LEU A 193 -5.63 -19.36 -8.06
CA LEU A 193 -6.45 -19.72 -6.91
C LEU A 193 -5.64 -19.61 -5.60
N GLU A 194 -4.37 -20.01 -5.61
CA GLU A 194 -3.40 -19.76 -4.55
C GLU A 194 -3.19 -18.26 -4.28
N SER A 195 -2.98 -17.47 -5.35
CA SER A 195 -2.77 -16.02 -5.25
C SER A 195 -4.02 -15.30 -4.70
N ALA A 196 -5.21 -15.73 -5.11
CA ALA A 196 -6.48 -15.21 -4.60
C ALA A 196 -6.67 -15.55 -3.11
N ALA A 197 -6.35 -16.78 -2.69
CA ALA A 197 -6.41 -17.18 -1.29
C ALA A 197 -5.46 -16.36 -0.40
N VAL A 198 -4.23 -16.15 -0.86
CA VAL A 198 -3.24 -15.30 -0.14
C VAL A 198 -3.75 -13.87 -0.02
N THR A 199 -4.28 -13.30 -1.11
CA THR A 199 -4.81 -11.92 -1.12
C THR A 199 -5.98 -11.78 -0.13
N PHE A 200 -6.91 -12.73 -0.13
CA PHE A 200 -8.04 -12.77 0.78
C PHE A 200 -7.61 -12.81 2.25
N ILE A 201 -6.69 -13.71 2.61
CA ILE A 201 -6.21 -13.85 4.00
C ILE A 201 -5.39 -12.64 4.45
N LYS A 202 -4.53 -12.09 3.59
CA LYS A 202 -3.79 -10.86 3.91
C LYS A 202 -4.74 -9.69 4.16
N GLY A 203 -5.75 -9.52 3.31
CA GLY A 203 -6.78 -8.50 3.47
C GLY A 203 -7.53 -8.68 4.79
N LEU A 204 -7.97 -9.91 5.12
CA LEU A 204 -8.66 -10.20 6.38
C LEU A 204 -7.81 -9.82 7.61
N ILE A 205 -6.54 -10.20 7.64
CA ILE A 205 -5.62 -9.89 8.74
C ILE A 205 -5.42 -8.38 8.88
N GLN A 206 -5.28 -7.66 7.76
CA GLN A 206 -5.13 -6.20 7.75
C GLN A 206 -6.41 -5.51 8.25
N HIS A 207 -7.60 -5.96 7.80
CA HIS A 207 -8.90 -5.45 8.23
C HIS A 207 -9.19 -5.67 9.72
N HIS A 208 -8.56 -6.66 10.39
CA HIS A 208 -8.64 -6.76 11.86
C HIS A 208 -7.98 -5.56 12.58
N GLY A 209 -7.15 -4.78 11.87
CA GLY A 209 -6.57 -3.52 12.32
C GLY A 209 -7.51 -2.32 12.24
N ASP A 210 -8.62 -2.43 11.50
CA ASP A 210 -9.65 -1.38 11.42
C ASP A 210 -10.33 -1.17 12.78
N ASN A 211 -11.22 -0.17 12.87
CA ASN A 211 -12.06 0.00 14.05
C ASN A 211 -12.89 -1.28 14.34
N ALA A 212 -13.32 -1.44 15.58
CA ALA A 212 -13.95 -2.68 16.04
C ALA A 212 -15.22 -3.05 15.26
N GLU A 213 -16.01 -2.08 14.80
CA GLU A 213 -17.24 -2.37 14.06
C GLU A 213 -16.94 -2.90 12.65
N LEU A 214 -16.06 -2.23 11.90
CA LEU A 214 -15.66 -2.67 10.56
C LEU A 214 -14.96 -4.03 10.60
N ALA A 215 -14.06 -4.24 11.56
CA ALA A 215 -13.38 -5.52 11.74
C ALA A 215 -14.36 -6.66 12.04
N LEU A 216 -15.39 -6.42 12.88
CA LEU A 216 -16.42 -7.43 13.16
C LEU A 216 -17.34 -7.70 11.97
N ALA A 217 -17.69 -6.67 11.20
CA ALA A 217 -18.46 -6.84 9.98
C ALA A 217 -17.71 -7.71 8.96
N GLN A 218 -16.39 -7.49 8.82
CA GLN A 218 -15.55 -8.32 7.96
C GLN A 218 -15.47 -9.78 8.45
N VAL A 219 -15.36 -10.01 9.76
CA VAL A 219 -15.40 -11.35 10.36
C VAL A 219 -16.73 -12.04 10.03
N GLN A 220 -17.86 -11.36 10.22
CA GLN A 220 -19.18 -11.90 9.90
C GLN A 220 -19.33 -12.24 8.41
N ALA A 221 -18.78 -11.40 7.52
CA ALA A 221 -18.81 -11.63 6.08
C ALA A 221 -17.88 -12.77 5.63
N SER A 222 -16.77 -12.99 6.33
CA SER A 222 -15.68 -13.86 5.86
C SER A 222 -15.68 -15.26 6.47
N TYR A 223 -16.32 -15.50 7.61
CA TYR A 223 -16.25 -16.79 8.33
C TYR A 223 -17.44 -17.68 7.99
N ALA A 224 -17.22 -18.99 7.97
CA ALA A 224 -18.29 -19.98 7.86
C ALA A 224 -19.13 -20.04 9.16
N PRO A 225 -20.35 -20.61 9.13
CA PRO A 225 -21.18 -20.76 10.33
C PRO A 225 -20.52 -21.57 11.46
N THR A 226 -19.63 -22.49 11.11
CA THR A 226 -18.82 -23.30 12.04
C THR A 226 -17.39 -23.37 11.52
N VAL A 227 -16.42 -23.09 12.40
CA VAL A 227 -15.00 -22.97 12.06
C VAL A 227 -14.19 -23.78 13.07
N GLU A 228 -13.14 -24.47 12.60
CA GLU A 228 -12.12 -25.01 13.49
C GLU A 228 -11.24 -23.85 14.01
N TYR A 229 -11.59 -23.31 15.17
CA TYR A 229 -10.97 -22.15 15.78
C TYR A 229 -10.04 -22.61 16.91
N TYR A 230 -8.72 -22.49 16.71
CA TYR A 230 -7.68 -22.93 17.65
C TYR A 230 -7.85 -24.39 18.13
N GLY A 231 -8.17 -25.29 17.20
CA GLY A 231 -8.33 -26.73 17.44
C GLY A 231 -9.69 -27.14 18.02
N LYS A 232 -10.67 -26.23 18.05
CA LYS A 232 -12.05 -26.50 18.50
C LYS A 232 -13.07 -26.06 17.47
N TRP A 233 -14.04 -26.92 17.18
CA TRP A 233 -15.22 -26.55 16.39
C TRP A 233 -16.04 -25.51 17.16
N THR A 234 -16.11 -24.30 16.59
CA THR A 234 -16.71 -23.13 17.23
C THR A 234 -17.69 -22.48 16.25
N ASP A 235 -18.86 -22.07 16.75
CA ASP A 235 -19.84 -21.35 15.94
C ASP A 235 -19.42 -19.88 15.70
N LEU A 236 -19.92 -19.31 14.60
CA LEU A 236 -19.59 -17.93 14.21
C LEU A 236 -19.93 -16.90 15.29
N SER A 237 -21.02 -17.09 16.04
CA SER A 237 -21.43 -16.11 17.06
C SER A 237 -20.45 -16.06 18.23
N SER A 238 -19.94 -17.22 18.65
CA SER A 238 -18.87 -17.35 19.65
C SER A 238 -17.56 -16.73 19.18
N ILE A 239 -17.19 -16.91 17.90
CA ILE A 239 -15.97 -16.29 17.32
C ILE A 239 -16.10 -14.77 17.26
N ILE A 240 -17.24 -14.25 16.81
CA ILE A 240 -17.53 -12.81 16.79
C ILE A 240 -17.42 -12.24 18.21
N GLN A 241 -17.93 -12.95 19.22
CA GLN A 241 -17.84 -12.50 20.61
C GLN A 241 -16.40 -12.48 21.13
N ASP A 242 -15.60 -13.52 20.85
CA ASP A 242 -14.18 -13.57 21.22
C ASP A 242 -13.39 -12.41 20.57
N LYS A 243 -13.54 -12.23 19.25
CA LYS A 243 -12.90 -11.13 18.53
C LYS A 243 -13.39 -9.76 19.01
N ARG A 244 -14.67 -9.60 19.32
CA ARG A 244 -15.23 -8.36 19.93
C ARG A 244 -14.55 -8.06 21.25
N THR A 245 -14.43 -9.04 22.15
CA THR A 245 -13.71 -8.87 23.42
C THR A 245 -12.27 -8.44 23.19
N TYR A 246 -11.58 -9.05 22.22
CA TYR A 246 -10.22 -8.68 21.86
C TYR A 246 -10.12 -7.25 21.29
N PHE A 247 -11.01 -6.86 20.37
CA PHE A 247 -11.03 -5.53 19.75
C PHE A 247 -11.37 -4.42 20.75
N LEU A 248 -12.31 -4.66 21.66
CA LEU A 248 -12.62 -3.71 22.72
C LEU A 248 -11.47 -3.58 23.73
N ARG A 249 -10.76 -4.67 24.00
CA ARG A 249 -9.59 -4.69 24.90
C ARG A 249 -8.40 -3.91 24.31
N TRP A 250 -8.25 -3.95 23.00
CA TRP A 250 -7.15 -3.31 22.26
C TRP A 250 -7.70 -2.47 21.12
N PRO A 251 -8.28 -1.28 21.34
CA PRO A 251 -8.97 -0.53 20.29
C PRO A 251 -8.10 -0.16 19.08
N GLU A 252 -6.80 0.05 19.32
CA GLU A 252 -5.82 0.34 18.28
C GLU A 252 -4.98 -0.90 18.03
N ARG A 253 -4.98 -1.38 16.78
CA ARG A 253 -4.33 -2.64 16.39
C ARG A 253 -3.76 -2.47 15.00
N GLY A 254 -2.58 -3.02 14.75
CA GLY A 254 -1.98 -3.06 13.43
C GLY A 254 -1.34 -4.42 13.20
N TYR A 255 -1.47 -4.92 11.97
CA TYR A 255 -0.91 -6.19 11.54
C TYR A 255 -0.18 -6.00 10.22
N SER A 256 1.05 -6.50 10.14
CA SER A 256 1.85 -6.49 8.92
C SER A 256 2.31 -7.90 8.60
N VAL A 257 1.72 -8.51 7.58
CA VAL A 257 2.10 -9.85 7.11
C VAL A 257 3.46 -9.76 6.42
N ARG A 258 4.39 -10.65 6.79
CA ARG A 258 5.70 -10.76 6.14
C ARG A 258 5.55 -11.58 4.85
N ASP A 259 5.60 -10.91 3.71
CA ASP A 259 5.34 -11.51 2.40
C ASP A 259 6.22 -12.75 2.11
N SER A 260 7.49 -12.71 2.51
CA SER A 260 8.43 -13.84 2.34
C SER A 260 8.12 -15.06 3.22
N SER A 261 7.27 -14.93 4.24
CA SER A 261 6.89 -16.02 5.13
C SER A 261 5.59 -16.73 4.71
N VAL A 262 4.89 -16.18 3.71
CA VAL A 262 3.57 -16.70 3.32
C VAL A 262 3.74 -17.98 2.53
N MET A 263 3.08 -19.04 3.01
CA MET A 263 2.97 -20.32 2.33
C MET A 263 1.49 -20.60 2.06
N VAL A 264 1.19 -21.10 0.87
CA VAL A 264 -0.16 -21.50 0.47
C VAL A 264 -0.13 -22.93 -0.06
N THR A 265 -1.16 -23.71 0.26
CA THR A 265 -1.36 -25.04 -0.28
C THR A 265 -2.84 -25.23 -0.53
N CYS A 266 -3.21 -25.49 -1.78
CA CYS A 266 -4.59 -25.70 -2.17
C CYS A 266 -4.85 -27.15 -2.58
N ALA A 267 -5.92 -27.75 -2.07
CA ALA A 267 -6.40 -29.08 -2.42
C ALA A 267 -7.90 -29.19 -2.19
N ASN A 268 -8.62 -29.86 -3.10
CA ASN A 268 -10.06 -30.16 -2.97
C ASN A 268 -10.91 -28.92 -2.60
N ASP A 269 -10.82 -27.86 -3.40
CA ASP A 269 -11.54 -26.58 -3.21
C ASP A 269 -11.30 -25.91 -1.85
N ARG A 270 -10.13 -26.18 -1.26
CA ARG A 270 -9.69 -25.55 -0.01
C ARG A 270 -8.27 -25.03 -0.18
N CYS A 271 -7.98 -23.90 0.43
CA CYS A 271 -6.62 -23.37 0.50
C CYS A 271 -6.25 -23.11 1.94
N MET A 272 -5.11 -23.67 2.36
CA MET A 272 -4.47 -23.33 3.61
C MET A 272 -3.43 -22.24 3.34
N VAL A 273 -3.57 -21.08 3.98
CA VAL A 273 -2.62 -19.97 3.92
C VAL A 273 -2.02 -19.79 5.30
N SER A 274 -0.69 -19.85 5.38
CA SER A 274 0.05 -19.71 6.63
C SER A 274 1.20 -18.73 6.47
N GLY A 275 1.71 -18.21 7.59
CA GLY A 275 2.85 -17.31 7.58
C GLY A 275 3.07 -16.64 8.91
N ILE A 276 3.77 -15.51 8.87
CA ILE A 276 4.14 -14.70 10.03
C ILE A 276 3.66 -13.26 9.81
N TYR A 277 3.13 -12.63 10.86
CA TYR A 277 2.89 -11.20 10.88
C TYR A 277 3.53 -10.53 12.10
N ASP A 278 3.95 -9.29 11.91
CA ASP A 278 4.24 -8.35 12.99
C ASP A 278 2.93 -7.72 13.47
N TRP A 279 2.77 -7.57 14.78
CA TRP A 279 1.59 -6.95 15.37
C TRP A 279 1.95 -5.88 16.39
N VAL A 280 1.09 -4.86 16.47
CA VAL A 280 1.13 -3.83 17.49
C VAL A 280 -0.29 -3.59 17.99
N VAL A 281 -0.45 -3.40 19.30
CA VAL A 281 -1.72 -3.09 19.93
C VAL A 281 -1.56 -2.01 20.99
N ARG A 282 -2.54 -1.12 21.08
CA ARG A 282 -2.60 -0.04 22.08
C ARG A 282 -4.02 0.12 22.61
N SER A 283 -4.11 0.45 23.89
CA SER A 283 -5.36 0.81 24.57
C SER A 283 -5.09 2.02 25.45
N LEU A 284 -5.49 3.20 24.96
CA LEU A 284 -5.38 4.46 25.70
C LEU A 284 -6.15 4.42 27.02
N PRO A 285 -7.42 3.94 27.10
CA PRO A 285 -8.15 3.90 28.36
C PRO A 285 -7.50 3.03 29.43
N ARG A 286 -6.72 2.02 29.01
CA ARG A 286 -6.03 1.09 29.91
C ARG A 286 -4.57 1.48 30.14
N HIS A 287 -4.06 2.49 29.46
CA HIS A 287 -2.63 2.85 29.40
C HIS A 287 -1.73 1.64 29.14
N LYS A 288 -2.10 0.79 28.16
CA LYS A 288 -1.33 -0.39 27.78
C LYS A 288 -0.97 -0.35 26.30
N GLN A 289 0.21 -0.88 25.99
CA GLN A 289 0.65 -1.18 24.63
C GLN A 289 1.46 -2.46 24.61
N ALA A 290 1.45 -3.17 23.49
CA ALA A 290 2.28 -4.33 23.26
C ALA A 290 2.58 -4.46 21.76
N LYS A 291 3.70 -5.10 21.42
CA LYS A 291 4.06 -5.45 20.05
C LYS A 291 4.79 -6.78 20.03
N GLY A 292 4.78 -7.46 18.91
CA GLY A 292 5.49 -8.72 18.75
C GLY A 292 5.29 -9.32 17.37
N VAL A 293 5.63 -10.60 17.29
CA VAL A 293 5.51 -11.41 16.08
C VAL A 293 4.57 -12.56 16.38
N ALA A 294 3.76 -12.99 15.43
CA ALA A 294 2.93 -14.18 15.56
C ALA A 294 2.91 -14.98 14.26
N ASN A 295 2.80 -16.30 14.37
CA ASN A 295 2.42 -17.11 13.22
C ASN A 295 0.89 -17.13 13.06
N PHE A 296 0.45 -17.39 11.85
CA PHE A 296 -0.96 -17.60 11.52
C PHE A 296 -1.11 -18.76 10.55
N SER A 297 -2.27 -19.41 10.60
CA SER A 297 -2.73 -20.33 9.57
C SER A 297 -4.25 -20.24 9.46
N TYR A 298 -4.73 -20.01 8.24
CA TYR A 298 -6.15 -20.00 7.89
C TYR A 298 -6.39 -21.05 6.82
N THR A 299 -7.46 -21.82 6.98
CA THR A 299 -7.98 -22.64 5.89
C THR A 299 -9.27 -22.01 5.38
N ILE A 300 -9.38 -21.84 4.07
CA ILE A 300 -10.56 -21.28 3.41
C ILE A 300 -11.21 -22.27 2.47
N SER A 301 -12.54 -22.25 2.38
CA SER A 301 -13.25 -22.87 1.26
C SER A 301 -13.20 -21.93 0.06
N VAL A 302 -12.80 -22.47 -1.09
CA VAL A 302 -12.65 -21.73 -2.35
C VAL A 302 -13.98 -21.75 -3.11
N GLY A 303 -14.35 -20.61 -3.68
CA GLY A 303 -15.58 -20.44 -4.44
C GLY A 303 -15.88 -18.96 -4.68
N PRO A 304 -17.04 -18.62 -5.28
CA PRO A 304 -17.41 -17.22 -5.52
C PRO A 304 -17.56 -16.40 -4.23
N ASN A 305 -17.80 -17.06 -3.09
CA ASN A 305 -17.84 -16.46 -1.77
C ASN A 305 -16.93 -17.25 -0.82
N PRO A 306 -15.61 -16.99 -0.80
CA PRO A 306 -14.68 -17.72 0.05
C PRO A 306 -15.00 -17.53 1.53
N LYS A 307 -14.88 -18.60 2.32
CA LYS A 307 -15.15 -18.60 3.76
C LYS A 307 -14.00 -19.17 4.56
N ILE A 308 -13.68 -18.57 5.69
CA ILE A 308 -12.78 -19.15 6.70
C ILE A 308 -13.46 -20.37 7.33
N ILE A 309 -12.81 -21.51 7.24
CA ILE A 309 -13.26 -22.79 7.81
C ILE A 309 -12.32 -23.32 8.89
N ALA A 310 -11.08 -22.81 8.96
CA ALA A 310 -10.20 -23.00 10.11
C ALA A 310 -9.33 -21.75 10.34
N GLU A 311 -9.04 -21.42 11.61
CA GLU A 311 -8.10 -20.38 12.03
C GLU A 311 -7.28 -20.89 13.23
N THR A 312 -5.96 -20.69 13.15
CA THR A 312 -5.06 -20.89 14.29
C THR A 312 -3.86 -19.93 14.19
N GLY A 313 -3.15 -19.76 15.31
CA GLY A 313 -1.98 -18.90 15.38
C GLY A 313 -1.35 -18.89 16.76
N LYS A 314 -0.17 -18.30 16.88
CA LYS A 314 0.57 -18.23 18.13
C LYS A 314 1.56 -17.07 18.12
N VAL A 315 1.57 -16.31 19.21
CA VAL A 315 2.60 -15.30 19.47
C VAL A 315 3.96 -15.98 19.63
N GLN A 316 4.94 -15.50 18.88
CA GLN A 316 6.34 -15.93 18.98
C GLN A 316 6.99 -15.20 20.17
N ARG A 317 7.66 -15.97 21.02
CA ARG A 317 8.42 -15.45 22.17
C ARG A 317 9.82 -15.04 21.73
#